data_AF-A0A427AFE8-F1
#
_entry.id   AF-A0A427AFE8-F1
#
_cell.length_a   1.000
_cell.length_b   1.000
_cell.length_c   1.000
_cell.angle_alpha   90.00
_cell.angle_beta   90.00
_cell.angle_gamma   90.00
#
_symmetry.space_group_name_H-M   'P 1'
#
loop_
_entity.id
_entity.type
_entity.pdbx_description
1 polymer ?
#
loop_
_entity_poly.entity_id
_entity_poly.type
_entity_poly.pdbx_seq_one_letter_code
_entity_poly.pdbx_strand_id
1 'polypeptide(L)'
;MANAVPILSENPVASKRKRSHVHPSEPQEQDGGEASTELRKKKKADQRGAWANLDLILSLQIKDSPIQRKIEIAFDYVSLIGDGGDDRGAEVVGIPRLVSFLTDWIQLHLISFESSKRNAEFCDSCLDYRCWAVLRFCLQKSSFGVSSNLLRAVTRVLHYALLRFDGDRSLLKEESDRLFKHVYECLSLLLLSNSRAFYNAGVELWVSCAAEAVNLVLKVFMNDELGSSSAGVLTSLSSLLLEDFAGFLRFHPNPRNVFGAFVDRLLEPLLELLVLLQLRVTEGKCQEVHNLLRIVKEVLSNGVFHPSHINGLLCLKSSNAEEGRRLKGINESYHRHFFRRLEKMIAEKKAVSLGGFGYLLCLFINEVRNKKNASLASKVNNASGRHTEIPEKAEETSKPLFGVFTQFLEPLVLECKRCAELDLSQDKELLEIRLVEGHCMLKSVNETLSSFIDENIYMPTEDTSEGSYFSFLKHIYDIIVYISGKVYQFWLSVLHVDNVRIKRILPLLAKEIFVAVGYFLEIEYKAVGNDLVELWLMIFAYLNVQMPLADTKPCSLLVSGILKLSCQVINIYSELRQVSGIPWSSFTTISFGTSKLKKNFPLL
;
A
#
# COMPACT_ATOMS: atom_id res chain seq x y z
N MET A 1 43.08 28.65 43.24
CA MET A 1 44.09 28.48 44.31
C MET A 1 44.01 27.01 44.71
N ALA A 2 45.04 26.22 44.41
CA ALA A 2 46.13 25.86 45.32
C ALA A 2 45.67 24.85 46.40
N ASN A 3 46.37 23.77 46.76
CA ASN A 3 47.54 23.02 46.28
C ASN A 3 47.89 22.08 47.45
N ALA A 4 48.17 20.78 47.24
CA ALA A 4 49.01 19.99 48.15
C ALA A 4 49.43 18.65 47.51
N VAL A 5 50.73 18.34 47.51
CA VAL A 5 51.34 17.06 47.05
C VAL A 5 52.61 16.74 47.87
N PRO A 6 52.82 15.47 48.26
CA PRO A 6 54.12 14.76 48.40
C PRO A 6 54.27 13.67 47.30
N ILE A 7 55.40 13.21 46.73
CA ILE A 7 56.87 13.44 46.82
C ILE A 7 57.51 13.27 48.22
N LEU A 8 58.61 12.53 48.45
CA LEU A 8 59.67 11.88 47.63
C LEU A 8 59.75 10.34 47.94
N SER A 9 60.71 9.47 47.54
CA SER A 9 62.13 9.60 47.10
C SER A 9 62.73 8.39 46.32
N GLU A 10 63.54 8.70 45.30
CA GLU A 10 64.90 8.16 44.96
C GLU A 10 65.23 6.64 44.76
N ASN A 11 65.52 6.28 43.48
CA ASN A 11 66.82 5.83 42.89
C ASN A 11 67.83 4.93 43.69
N PRO A 12 68.59 3.99 43.05
CA PRO A 12 69.45 4.31 41.89
C PRO A 12 69.78 3.24 40.80
N VAL A 13 69.97 3.75 39.58
CA VAL A 13 70.99 3.45 38.53
C VAL A 13 71.72 2.08 38.48
N ALA A 14 71.64 1.43 37.31
CA ALA A 14 72.73 0.66 36.69
C ALA A 14 72.87 1.08 35.19
N SER A 15 74.05 0.91 34.55
CA SER A 15 74.37 1.63 33.29
C SER A 15 75.07 0.82 32.19
N LYS A 16 75.02 1.38 30.96
CA LYS A 16 75.72 1.05 29.68
C LYS A 16 74.84 0.30 28.66
N ARG A 17 74.92 0.57 27.34
CA ARG A 17 75.98 1.26 26.55
C ARG A 17 75.38 2.06 25.36
N LYS A 18 76.00 3.18 24.96
CA LYS A 18 75.63 4.04 23.81
C LYS A 18 76.49 3.77 22.57
N ARG A 19 75.90 3.85 21.37
CA ARG A 19 76.42 4.35 20.06
C ARG A 19 75.39 3.99 18.96
N SER A 20 75.07 4.82 17.96
CA SER A 20 75.41 6.24 17.69
C SER A 20 74.39 6.84 16.70
N HIS A 21 74.08 8.13 16.80
CA HIS A 21 73.18 8.84 15.87
C HIS A 21 73.84 9.12 14.51
N VAL A 22 73.03 9.13 13.45
CA VAL A 22 73.10 10.10 12.34
C VAL A 22 71.67 10.53 11.95
N HIS A 23 71.49 11.84 11.76
CA HIS A 23 70.39 12.56 11.10
C HIS A 23 71.07 13.70 10.30
N PRO A 24 70.40 14.46 9.39
CA PRO A 24 68.95 14.65 9.17
C PRO A 24 68.48 13.73 7.99
N SER A 25 67.50 13.98 7.11
CA SER A 25 66.64 15.15 6.85
C SER A 25 65.27 14.78 6.28
N GLU A 26 64.29 15.63 6.56
CA GLU A 26 63.11 15.92 5.72
C GLU A 26 63.39 17.18 4.87
N PRO A 27 62.58 17.57 3.86
CA PRO A 27 61.25 17.04 3.50
C PRO A 27 61.06 16.69 1.99
N GLN A 28 59.99 15.97 1.68
CA GLN A 28 58.89 16.49 0.85
C GLN A 28 57.72 15.50 0.75
N GLU A 29 56.49 16.02 0.81
CA GLU A 29 55.30 15.28 0.41
C GLU A 29 55.24 15.22 -1.12
N GLN A 30 55.08 14.03 -1.70
CA GLN A 30 54.53 13.87 -3.04
C GLN A 30 53.59 12.67 -3.10
N ASP A 31 52.46 12.93 -3.76
CA ASP A 31 51.26 12.13 -3.97
C ASP A 31 51.49 10.63 -4.28
N GLY A 32 50.63 9.75 -3.77
CA GLY A 32 50.80 8.30 -3.85
C GLY A 32 49.68 7.42 -3.27
N GLY A 33 48.47 7.97 -3.09
CA GLY A 33 47.36 7.27 -2.42
C GLY A 33 46.83 6.03 -3.17
N GLU A 34 46.77 6.09 -4.50
CA GLU A 34 46.17 5.02 -5.32
C GLU A 34 47.17 3.89 -5.60
N ALA A 35 48.37 4.21 -6.06
CA ALA A 35 49.40 3.24 -6.45
C ALA A 35 49.82 2.31 -5.29
N SER A 36 49.86 2.82 -4.06
CA SER A 36 50.18 2.04 -2.86
C SER A 36 49.07 1.05 -2.48
N THR A 37 47.82 1.38 -2.79
CA THR A 37 46.65 0.52 -2.61
C THR A 37 46.59 -0.55 -3.72
N GLU A 38 46.86 -0.18 -4.97
CA GLU A 38 47.04 -1.13 -6.08
C GLU A 38 48.15 -2.14 -5.83
N LEU A 39 49.33 -1.71 -5.37
CA LEU A 39 50.45 -2.62 -5.08
C LEU A 39 50.09 -3.64 -3.98
N ARG A 40 49.25 -3.27 -3.01
CA ARG A 40 48.69 -4.19 -2.02
C ARG A 40 47.66 -5.15 -2.61
N LYS A 41 46.79 -4.70 -3.52
CA LYS A 41 45.87 -5.59 -4.28
C LYS A 41 46.66 -6.60 -5.12
N LYS A 42 47.61 -6.14 -5.94
CA LYS A 42 48.48 -6.99 -6.80
C LYS A 42 49.27 -8.02 -5.98
N LYS A 43 49.93 -7.61 -4.89
CA LYS A 43 50.64 -8.56 -3.99
C LYS A 43 49.73 -9.57 -3.27
N LYS A 44 48.43 -9.29 -3.08
CA LYS A 44 47.44 -10.29 -2.62
C LYS A 44 46.98 -11.22 -3.74
N ALA A 45 47.00 -10.79 -5.00
CA ALA A 45 46.61 -11.60 -6.15
C ALA A 45 47.68 -12.65 -6.52
N ASP A 46 48.96 -12.25 -6.56
CA ASP A 46 50.09 -13.11 -6.95
C ASP A 46 50.35 -14.31 -6.01
N GLN A 47 49.70 -14.38 -4.85
CA GLN A 47 49.87 -15.46 -3.87
C GLN A 47 48.78 -16.55 -3.92
N ARG A 48 47.81 -16.47 -4.85
CA ARG A 48 46.80 -17.53 -5.04
C ARG A 48 47.34 -18.68 -5.89
N GLY A 49 47.83 -19.73 -5.23
CA GLY A 49 48.01 -21.04 -5.86
C GLY A 49 46.66 -21.72 -6.16
N ALA A 50 46.69 -22.84 -6.88
CA ALA A 50 45.51 -23.60 -7.35
C ALA A 50 44.59 -24.16 -6.23
N TRP A 51 44.92 -23.91 -4.97
CA TRP A 51 44.19 -24.35 -3.77
C TRP A 51 43.26 -23.29 -3.17
N ALA A 52 43.26 -22.04 -3.68
CA ALA A 52 42.54 -20.92 -3.07
C ALA A 52 41.05 -21.20 -2.75
N ASN A 53 40.32 -21.86 -3.67
CA ASN A 53 38.93 -22.27 -3.43
C ASN A 53 38.78 -23.29 -2.28
N LEU A 54 39.76 -24.19 -2.08
CA LEU A 54 39.77 -25.15 -0.97
C LEU A 54 40.16 -24.48 0.35
N ASP A 55 41.17 -23.60 0.33
CA ASP A 55 41.65 -22.89 1.53
C ASP A 55 40.54 -22.05 2.18
N LEU A 56 39.68 -21.43 1.35
CA LEU A 56 38.48 -20.75 1.82
C LEU A 56 37.49 -21.72 2.48
N ILE A 57 37.14 -22.83 1.81
CA ILE A 57 36.20 -23.84 2.34
C ILE A 57 36.66 -24.34 3.71
N LEU A 58 37.94 -24.70 3.84
CA LEU A 58 38.54 -25.15 5.10
C LEU A 58 38.49 -24.05 6.17
N SER A 59 38.85 -22.81 5.82
CA SER A 59 38.81 -21.67 6.74
C SER A 59 37.42 -21.39 7.32
N LEU A 60 36.36 -21.58 6.52
CA LEU A 60 34.98 -21.40 6.96
C LEU A 60 34.46 -22.58 7.81
N GLN A 61 35.04 -23.77 7.64
CA GLN A 61 34.71 -24.99 8.41
C GLN A 61 35.34 -25.05 9.81
N ILE A 62 36.46 -24.34 10.07
CA ILE A 62 37.11 -24.29 11.40
C ILE A 62 36.09 -23.88 12.48
N LYS A 63 35.82 -24.74 13.46
CA LYS A 63 34.75 -24.51 14.46
C LYS A 63 35.06 -23.33 15.38
N ASP A 64 36.32 -23.15 15.75
CA ASP A 64 36.76 -22.25 16.81
C ASP A 64 37.05 -20.80 16.34
N SER A 65 36.76 -20.49 15.07
CA SER A 65 36.92 -19.15 14.50
C SER A 65 35.60 -18.37 14.60
N PRO A 66 35.60 -17.12 15.12
CA PRO A 66 34.38 -16.34 15.31
C PRO A 66 33.72 -16.01 13.96
N ILE A 67 32.38 -16.03 13.93
CA ILE A 67 31.59 -15.86 12.69
C ILE A 67 31.95 -14.58 11.93
N GLN A 68 32.22 -13.48 12.64
CA GLN A 68 32.60 -12.20 12.03
C GLN A 68 33.85 -12.30 11.15
N ARG A 69 34.88 -12.98 11.66
CA ARG A 69 36.14 -13.20 10.94
C ARG A 69 35.96 -14.11 9.73
N LYS A 70 34.99 -15.04 9.79
CA LYS A 70 34.64 -15.90 8.63
C LYS A 70 33.91 -15.10 7.55
N ILE A 71 32.96 -14.23 7.93
CA ILE A 71 32.28 -13.31 7.01
C ILE A 71 33.31 -12.41 6.32
N GLU A 72 34.26 -11.86 7.08
CA GLU A 72 35.35 -11.03 6.55
C GLU A 72 36.26 -11.79 5.58
N ILE A 73 36.69 -13.02 5.92
CA ILE A 73 37.49 -13.85 5.01
C ILE A 73 36.71 -14.17 3.72
N ALA A 74 35.43 -14.51 3.81
CA ALA A 74 34.58 -14.76 2.64
C ALA A 74 34.35 -13.51 1.78
N PHE A 75 34.19 -12.34 2.41
CA PHE A 75 34.00 -11.06 1.73
C PHE A 75 35.28 -10.61 1.00
N ASP A 76 36.44 -10.59 1.69
CA ASP A 76 37.75 -10.31 1.08
C ASP A 76 37.99 -11.23 -0.13
N TYR A 77 37.65 -12.51 0.01
CA TYR A 77 37.78 -13.51 -1.04
C TYR A 77 36.94 -13.18 -2.28
N VAL A 78 35.67 -12.83 -2.06
CA VAL A 78 34.70 -12.50 -3.12
C VAL A 78 35.05 -11.19 -3.81
N SER A 79 35.38 -10.13 -3.06
CA SER A 79 35.77 -8.83 -3.61
C SER A 79 37.01 -8.93 -4.50
N LEU A 80 37.99 -9.77 -4.15
CA LEU A 80 39.20 -10.01 -4.96
C LEU A 80 38.96 -10.83 -6.24
N ILE A 81 37.79 -11.46 -6.41
CA ILE A 81 37.41 -12.17 -7.63
C ILE A 81 36.50 -11.29 -8.51
N GLY A 82 35.58 -10.53 -7.90
CA GLY A 82 34.68 -9.63 -8.63
C GLY A 82 35.40 -8.51 -9.40
N ASP A 83 36.56 -8.06 -8.91
CA ASP A 83 37.37 -6.98 -9.50
C ASP A 83 38.22 -7.42 -10.73
N GLY A 84 38.24 -8.71 -11.11
CA GLY A 84 38.92 -9.10 -12.34
C GLY A 84 39.11 -10.60 -12.61
N GLY A 85 38.88 -10.97 -13.88
CA GLY A 85 39.43 -12.17 -14.53
C GLY A 85 38.67 -13.48 -14.32
N ASP A 86 37.98 -13.94 -15.39
CA ASP A 86 37.58 -15.35 -15.55
C ASP A 86 38.74 -16.26 -16.00
N ASP A 87 39.86 -15.67 -16.44
CA ASP A 87 41.07 -16.40 -16.81
C ASP A 87 42.02 -16.54 -15.61
N ARG A 88 41.82 -17.60 -14.83
CA ARG A 88 42.77 -18.11 -13.83
C ARG A 88 42.93 -19.62 -14.03
N GLY A 89 44.18 -20.09 -13.93
CA GLY A 89 44.54 -21.48 -14.19
C GLY A 89 43.84 -22.48 -13.27
N ALA A 90 43.75 -23.74 -13.72
CA ALA A 90 42.90 -24.78 -13.15
C ALA A 90 42.98 -24.93 -11.61
N GLU A 91 41.97 -24.40 -10.92
CA GLU A 91 41.80 -24.56 -9.47
C GLU A 91 41.33 -25.98 -9.12
N VAL A 92 41.89 -26.59 -8.07
CA VAL A 92 41.62 -27.99 -7.68
C VAL A 92 40.15 -28.21 -7.25
N VAL A 93 39.50 -27.14 -6.76
CA VAL A 93 38.05 -27.08 -6.56
C VAL A 93 37.50 -26.08 -7.57
N GLY A 94 36.74 -26.54 -8.56
CA GLY A 94 36.11 -25.65 -9.54
C GLY A 94 35.04 -24.74 -8.93
N ILE A 95 34.89 -23.53 -9.49
CA ILE A 95 33.99 -22.47 -9.02
C ILE A 95 32.58 -22.97 -8.65
N PRO A 96 31.88 -23.82 -9.43
CA PRO A 96 30.54 -24.30 -9.06
C PRO A 96 30.49 -25.03 -7.70
N ARG A 97 31.55 -25.78 -7.34
CA ARG A 97 31.62 -26.49 -6.06
C ARG A 97 31.93 -25.56 -4.89
N LEU A 98 32.75 -24.53 -5.09
CA LEU A 98 32.92 -23.47 -4.10
C LEU A 98 31.59 -22.73 -3.88
N VAL A 99 30.93 -22.31 -4.97
CA VAL A 99 29.74 -21.47 -4.90
C VAL A 99 28.55 -22.23 -4.29
N SER A 100 28.39 -23.53 -4.55
CA SER A 100 27.43 -24.37 -3.81
C SER A 100 27.71 -24.35 -2.30
N PHE A 101 28.96 -24.62 -1.88
CA PHE A 101 29.32 -24.58 -0.45
C PHE A 101 29.08 -23.21 0.19
N LEU A 102 29.44 -22.12 -0.49
CA LEU A 102 29.21 -20.76 0.00
C LEU A 102 27.72 -20.42 0.07
N THR A 103 26.91 -20.89 -0.89
CA THR A 103 25.47 -20.69 -0.94
C THR A 103 24.77 -21.37 0.23
N ASP A 104 25.15 -22.61 0.57
CA ASP A 104 24.61 -23.34 1.72
C ASP A 104 25.08 -22.69 3.04
N TRP A 105 26.38 -22.36 3.13
CA TRP A 105 26.99 -21.76 4.32
C TRP A 105 26.40 -20.39 4.65
N ILE A 106 26.28 -19.48 3.67
CA ILE A 106 25.81 -18.11 3.93
C ILE A 106 24.32 -18.08 4.24
N GLN A 107 23.51 -18.89 3.56
CA GLN A 107 22.08 -18.99 3.85
C GLN A 107 21.83 -19.49 5.28
N LEU A 108 22.63 -20.44 5.78
CA LEU A 108 22.51 -20.91 7.15
C LEU A 108 22.71 -19.76 8.16
N HIS A 109 23.71 -18.88 7.96
CA HIS A 109 23.91 -17.72 8.85
C HIS A 109 22.87 -16.60 8.68
N LEU A 110 22.36 -16.39 7.46
CA LEU A 110 21.28 -15.43 7.20
C LEU A 110 19.94 -15.86 7.83
N ILE A 111 19.68 -17.18 7.89
CA ILE A 111 18.40 -17.75 8.36
C ILE A 111 18.43 -18.12 9.84
N SER A 112 19.59 -18.49 10.41
CA SER A 112 19.72 -19.05 11.75
C SER A 112 19.67 -18.01 12.89
N PHE A 113 18.47 -17.55 13.25
CA PHE A 113 18.24 -16.90 14.56
C PHE A 113 16.84 -17.16 15.14
N GLU A 114 16.67 -18.25 15.89
CA GLU A 114 15.39 -18.53 16.59
C GLU A 114 15.53 -19.31 17.93
N SER A 115 16.75 -19.54 18.47
CA SER A 115 16.95 -20.39 19.67
C SER A 115 17.91 -19.86 20.74
N SER A 116 18.90 -19.03 20.41
CA SER A 116 19.92 -18.55 21.35
C SER A 116 19.46 -17.35 22.20
N LYS A 117 18.50 -17.56 23.12
CA LYS A 117 18.22 -16.64 24.26
C LYS A 117 19.36 -16.62 25.31
N ARG A 118 20.61 -16.84 24.89
CA ARG A 118 21.83 -16.84 25.70
C ARG A 118 22.96 -16.28 24.84
N ASN A 119 23.79 -15.42 25.43
CA ASN A 119 24.93 -14.69 24.84
C ASN A 119 24.48 -13.50 23.96
N ALA A 120 24.74 -12.28 24.44
CA ALA A 120 24.27 -11.02 23.85
C ALA A 120 25.31 -10.31 22.95
N GLU A 121 26.27 -11.07 22.40
CA GLU A 121 27.44 -10.53 21.65
C GLU A 121 27.49 -11.00 20.19
N PHE A 122 26.40 -11.57 19.66
CA PHE A 122 26.36 -11.98 18.25
C PHE A 122 26.08 -10.78 17.33
N CYS A 123 26.98 -10.54 16.38
CA CYS A 123 26.68 -9.69 15.23
C CYS A 123 25.55 -10.30 14.42
N ASP A 124 24.52 -9.50 14.11
CA ASP A 124 23.35 -9.95 13.38
C ASP A 124 23.69 -10.14 11.89
N SER A 125 24.01 -11.38 11.51
CA SER A 125 24.57 -11.69 10.19
C SER A 125 23.63 -11.37 9.02
N CYS A 126 22.32 -11.20 9.25
CA CYS A 126 21.39 -10.71 8.22
C CYS A 126 21.41 -9.18 8.04
N LEU A 127 22.03 -8.42 8.95
CA LEU A 127 22.20 -6.96 8.85
C LEU A 127 23.63 -6.56 8.44
N ASP A 128 24.59 -7.49 8.42
CA ASP A 128 25.91 -7.25 7.84
C ASP A 128 25.84 -7.32 6.30
N TYR A 129 26.09 -6.19 5.63
CA TYR A 129 26.04 -6.08 4.16
C TYR A 129 27.01 -7.06 3.47
N ARG A 130 28.09 -7.47 4.14
CA ARG A 130 29.10 -8.40 3.61
C ARG A 130 28.52 -9.78 3.37
N CYS A 131 27.56 -10.21 4.19
CA CYS A 131 26.88 -11.50 4.01
C CYS A 131 26.04 -11.50 2.71
N TRP A 132 25.33 -10.41 2.44
CA TRP A 132 24.57 -10.24 1.21
C TRP A 132 25.48 -10.06 -0.01
N ALA A 133 26.65 -9.41 0.12
CA ALA A 133 27.64 -9.35 -0.96
C ALA A 133 28.20 -10.74 -1.33
N VAL A 134 28.46 -11.62 -0.34
CA VAL A 134 28.86 -13.02 -0.60
C VAL A 134 27.74 -13.80 -1.28
N LEU A 135 26.49 -13.64 -0.84
CA LEU A 135 25.33 -14.27 -1.50
C LEU A 135 25.13 -13.75 -2.94
N ARG A 136 25.30 -12.44 -3.18
CA ARG A 136 25.23 -11.82 -4.51
C ARG A 136 26.22 -12.47 -5.47
N PHE A 137 27.48 -12.61 -5.07
CA PHE A 137 28.50 -13.27 -5.89
C PHE A 137 28.11 -14.71 -6.24
N CYS A 138 27.54 -15.44 -5.28
CA CYS A 138 27.09 -16.81 -5.51
C CYS A 138 25.99 -16.87 -6.59
N LEU A 139 24.97 -16.00 -6.47
CA LEU A 139 23.89 -15.88 -7.44
C LEU A 139 24.36 -15.40 -8.82
N GLN A 140 25.38 -14.53 -8.88
CA GLN A 140 25.96 -14.06 -10.15
C GLN A 140 26.74 -15.14 -10.91
N LYS A 141 27.35 -16.12 -10.20
CA LYS A 141 28.12 -17.21 -10.82
C LYS A 141 27.30 -18.48 -11.06
N SER A 142 26.15 -18.66 -10.41
CA SER A 142 25.30 -19.86 -10.56
C SER A 142 23.95 -19.77 -9.83
N SER A 143 22.88 -20.26 -10.46
CA SER A 143 21.53 -20.35 -9.91
C SER A 143 21.32 -21.61 -9.03
N PHE A 144 22.01 -21.69 -7.90
CA PHE A 144 21.77 -22.74 -6.90
C PHE A 144 20.46 -22.56 -6.12
N GLY A 145 20.00 -23.64 -5.48
CA GLY A 145 18.75 -23.66 -4.71
C GLY A 145 18.79 -22.77 -3.48
N VAL A 146 18.12 -21.63 -3.53
CA VAL A 146 17.87 -20.79 -2.35
C VAL A 146 16.67 -21.33 -1.55
N SER A 147 16.81 -21.39 -0.24
CA SER A 147 15.75 -21.76 0.69
C SER A 147 14.69 -20.67 0.77
N SER A 148 13.42 -21.05 0.67
CA SER A 148 12.29 -20.12 0.89
C SER A 148 12.32 -19.45 2.28
N ASN A 149 13.03 -20.04 3.24
CA ASN A 149 13.28 -19.47 4.56
C ASN A 149 14.17 -18.22 4.55
N LEU A 150 14.91 -17.92 3.46
CA LEU A 150 15.66 -16.66 3.31
C LEU A 150 14.74 -15.43 3.42
N LEU A 151 13.44 -15.59 3.13
CA LEU A 151 12.42 -14.55 3.34
C LEU A 151 12.35 -14.08 4.82
N ARG A 152 12.79 -14.89 5.80
CA ARG A 152 12.97 -14.43 7.21
C ARG A 152 14.06 -13.36 7.30
N ALA A 153 15.21 -13.57 6.66
CA ALA A 153 16.30 -12.61 6.64
C ALA A 153 15.87 -11.30 5.97
N VAL A 154 15.15 -11.40 4.85
CA VAL A 154 14.57 -10.24 4.14
C VAL A 154 13.58 -9.48 5.02
N THR A 155 12.66 -10.18 5.70
CA THR A 155 11.70 -9.57 6.64
C THR A 155 12.44 -8.78 7.74
N ARG A 156 13.54 -9.32 8.28
CA ARG A 156 14.36 -8.64 9.30
C ARG A 156 15.10 -7.41 8.75
N VAL A 157 15.56 -7.44 7.50
CA VAL A 157 16.14 -6.26 6.83
C VAL A 157 15.09 -5.16 6.61
N LEU A 158 13.88 -5.51 6.18
CA LEU A 158 12.77 -4.55 6.03
C LEU A 158 12.38 -3.93 7.37
N HIS A 159 12.27 -4.74 8.43
CA HIS A 159 12.00 -4.27 9.79
C HIS A 159 13.11 -3.33 10.31
N TYR A 160 14.38 -3.65 10.03
CA TYR A 160 15.51 -2.78 10.35
C TYR A 160 15.46 -1.45 9.58
N ALA A 161 15.09 -1.47 8.29
CA ALA A 161 14.87 -0.26 7.51
C ALA A 161 13.73 0.59 8.09
N LEU A 162 12.62 -0.05 8.46
CA LEU A 162 11.47 0.57 9.10
C LEU A 162 11.82 1.29 10.42
N LEU A 163 12.66 0.69 11.26
CA LEU A 163 13.16 1.28 12.49
C LEU A 163 14.18 2.40 12.24
N ARG A 164 14.92 2.35 11.13
CA ARG A 164 15.88 3.41 10.75
C ARG A 164 15.19 4.70 10.29
N PHE A 165 14.01 4.60 9.68
CA PHE A 165 13.20 5.79 9.34
C PHE A 165 12.63 6.53 10.57
N ASP A 166 12.63 5.92 11.76
CA ASP A 166 12.16 6.55 13.01
C ASP A 166 13.29 7.21 13.83
N GLY A 167 14.56 7.15 13.38
CA GLY A 167 15.71 7.46 14.24
C GLY A 167 16.86 8.22 13.57
N ASP A 168 17.06 9.47 14.00
CA ASP A 168 18.16 10.34 13.56
C ASP A 168 19.54 9.83 14.04
N ARG A 169 20.29 9.17 13.13
CA ARG A 169 21.73 8.84 13.29
C ARG A 169 22.46 8.79 11.94
N SER A 170 23.10 9.89 11.56
CA SER A 170 23.83 10.05 10.29
C SER A 170 24.97 9.04 10.05
N LEU A 171 25.76 8.69 11.07
CA LEU A 171 26.99 7.89 10.92
C LEU A 171 26.78 6.41 10.54
N LEU A 172 25.57 5.87 10.61
CA LEU A 172 25.27 4.47 10.24
C LEU A 172 24.52 4.36 8.91
N LYS A 173 24.27 5.48 8.21
CA LYS A 173 23.48 5.53 6.98
C LYS A 173 24.19 4.81 5.81
N GLU A 174 25.49 4.98 5.65
CA GLU A 174 26.20 4.38 4.51
C GLU A 174 26.24 2.85 4.57
N GLU A 175 26.41 2.25 5.76
CA GLU A 175 26.38 0.79 5.92
C GLU A 175 24.97 0.22 5.68
N SER A 176 23.91 0.92 6.12
CA SER A 176 22.54 0.51 5.81
C SER A 176 22.21 0.66 4.32
N ASP A 177 22.66 1.73 3.67
CA ASP A 177 22.42 1.96 2.25
C ASP A 177 23.13 0.88 1.39
N ARG A 178 24.34 0.46 1.79
CA ARG A 178 25.06 -0.69 1.21
C ARG A 178 24.33 -2.02 1.45
N LEU A 179 23.81 -2.25 2.67
CA LEU A 179 22.99 -3.43 3.00
C LEU A 179 21.75 -3.52 2.09
N PHE A 180 20.95 -2.45 2.04
CA PHE A 180 19.70 -2.43 1.27
C PHE A 180 19.96 -2.63 -0.22
N LYS A 181 21.04 -2.03 -0.76
CA LYS A 181 21.46 -2.25 -2.14
C LYS A 181 21.82 -3.72 -2.41
N HIS A 182 22.64 -4.35 -1.57
CA HIS A 182 23.01 -5.76 -1.77
C HIS A 182 21.84 -6.73 -1.60
N VAL A 183 20.90 -6.44 -0.69
CA VAL A 183 19.65 -7.22 -0.51
C VAL A 183 18.79 -7.12 -1.77
N TYR A 184 18.60 -5.91 -2.30
CA TYR A 184 17.88 -5.68 -3.56
C TYR A 184 18.55 -6.38 -4.75
N GLU A 185 19.87 -6.28 -4.88
CA GLU A 185 20.65 -6.96 -5.93
C GLU A 185 20.54 -8.49 -5.85
N CYS A 186 20.61 -9.08 -4.65
CA CYS A 186 20.41 -10.51 -4.45
C CYS A 186 19.01 -10.96 -4.89
N LEU A 187 17.97 -10.27 -4.43
CA LEU A 187 16.58 -10.66 -4.72
C LEU A 187 16.22 -10.45 -6.20
N SER A 188 16.77 -9.40 -6.83
CA SER A 188 16.62 -9.17 -8.27
C SER A 188 17.23 -10.32 -9.09
N LEU A 189 18.45 -10.73 -8.76
CA LEU A 189 19.12 -11.87 -9.42
C LEU A 189 18.40 -13.19 -9.18
N LEU A 190 17.93 -13.42 -7.95
CA LEU A 190 17.23 -14.63 -7.55
C LEU A 190 15.88 -14.77 -8.28
N LEU A 191 15.06 -13.72 -8.29
CA LEU A 191 13.73 -13.75 -8.92
C LEU A 191 13.79 -13.70 -10.45
N LEU A 192 14.81 -13.07 -11.02
CA LEU A 192 15.12 -13.17 -12.45
C LEU A 192 15.52 -14.61 -12.86
N SER A 193 16.25 -15.32 -11.99
CA SER A 193 16.68 -16.71 -12.23
C SER A 193 15.58 -17.74 -11.92
N ASN A 194 14.72 -17.45 -10.94
CA ASN A 194 13.64 -18.30 -10.48
C ASN A 194 12.52 -17.46 -9.87
N SER A 195 11.54 -17.09 -10.70
CA SER A 195 10.34 -16.30 -10.33
C SER A 195 9.31 -17.05 -9.46
N ARG A 196 9.75 -18.11 -8.77
CA ARG A 196 8.98 -18.88 -7.77
C ARG A 196 9.82 -19.26 -6.55
N ALA A 197 11.01 -18.66 -6.35
CA ALA A 197 11.95 -19.01 -5.29
C ALA A 197 11.31 -19.05 -3.89
N PHE A 198 10.38 -18.14 -3.62
CA PHE A 198 9.70 -18.02 -2.33
C PHE A 198 8.29 -18.65 -2.27
N TYR A 199 7.79 -19.29 -3.34
CA TYR A 199 6.42 -19.86 -3.31
C TYR A 199 6.28 -21.03 -2.31
N ASN A 200 7.40 -21.69 -1.98
CA ASN A 200 7.48 -22.69 -0.92
C ASN A 200 7.72 -22.07 0.48
N ALA A 201 7.50 -20.77 0.68
CA ALA A 201 7.55 -20.13 2.00
C ALA A 201 6.22 -20.33 2.76
N GLY A 202 6.30 -20.31 4.09
CA GLY A 202 5.10 -20.37 4.93
C GLY A 202 4.24 -19.11 4.78
N VAL A 203 2.91 -19.29 4.80
CA VAL A 203 1.91 -18.20 4.68
C VAL A 203 2.20 -17.03 5.63
N GLU A 204 2.41 -17.31 6.92
CA GLU A 204 2.70 -16.27 7.92
C GLU A 204 4.02 -15.52 7.64
N LEU A 205 4.99 -16.17 7.00
CA LEU A 205 6.25 -15.53 6.63
C LEU A 205 6.05 -14.58 5.45
N TRP A 206 5.29 -15.00 4.44
CA TRP A 206 4.88 -14.14 3.33
C TRP A 206 4.08 -12.93 3.81
N VAL A 207 3.05 -13.15 4.63
CA VAL A 207 2.20 -12.08 5.18
C VAL A 207 3.01 -11.12 6.06
N SER A 208 3.98 -11.61 6.82
CA SER A 208 4.89 -10.75 7.60
C SER A 208 5.81 -9.93 6.69
N CYS A 209 6.47 -10.55 5.71
CA CYS A 209 7.37 -9.84 4.80
C CYS A 209 6.66 -8.78 3.97
N ALA A 210 5.44 -9.07 3.49
CA ALA A 210 4.61 -8.12 2.77
C ALA A 210 4.14 -6.96 3.68
N ALA A 211 3.87 -7.22 4.97
CA ALA A 211 3.45 -6.17 5.90
C ALA A 211 4.60 -5.19 6.18
N GLU A 212 5.82 -5.69 6.41
CA GLU A 212 6.99 -4.82 6.56
C GLU A 212 7.28 -4.04 5.25
N ALA A 213 7.10 -4.66 4.07
CA ALA A 213 7.28 -3.98 2.79
C ALA A 213 6.24 -2.86 2.55
N VAL A 214 4.96 -3.11 2.81
CA VAL A 214 3.89 -2.09 2.71
C VAL A 214 4.13 -0.95 3.69
N ASN A 215 4.43 -1.26 4.95
CA ASN A 215 4.73 -0.26 5.98
C ASN A 215 5.97 0.59 5.62
N LEU A 216 6.99 -0.02 5.01
CA LEU A 216 8.21 0.68 4.60
C LEU A 216 7.93 1.69 3.48
N VAL A 217 7.14 1.27 2.48
CA VAL A 217 6.65 2.17 1.42
C VAL A 217 5.79 3.29 2.01
N LEU A 218 4.87 2.98 2.93
CA LEU A 218 4.06 3.99 3.63
C LEU A 218 4.95 5.08 4.26
N LYS A 219 5.99 4.71 5.02
CA LYS A 219 6.91 5.69 5.62
C LYS A 219 7.67 6.51 4.57
N VAL A 220 8.22 5.88 3.54
CA VAL A 220 8.94 6.59 2.46
C VAL A 220 8.04 7.61 1.77
N PHE A 221 6.78 7.26 1.50
CA PHE A 221 5.81 8.13 0.82
C PHE A 221 5.18 9.20 1.73
N MET A 222 5.21 9.04 3.06
CA MET A 222 4.81 10.10 4.01
C MET A 222 5.92 11.13 4.25
N ASN A 223 7.19 10.70 4.22
CA ASN A 223 8.34 11.56 4.53
C ASN A 223 8.87 12.38 3.33
N ASP A 224 8.26 12.28 2.15
CA ASP A 224 8.69 12.90 0.88
C ASP A 224 10.15 12.58 0.44
N GLU A 225 10.82 11.60 1.07
CA GLU A 225 12.21 11.22 0.79
C GLU A 225 12.44 10.54 -0.58
N LEU A 226 11.45 10.55 -1.50
CA LEU A 226 11.50 9.82 -2.78
C LEU A 226 12.69 10.20 -3.69
N GLY A 227 13.35 11.34 -3.45
CA GLY A 227 14.60 11.74 -4.11
C GLY A 227 15.90 11.19 -3.48
N SER A 228 15.84 10.44 -2.38
CA SER A 228 17.01 9.88 -1.71
C SER A 228 17.38 8.51 -2.30
N SER A 229 18.69 8.24 -2.44
CA SER A 229 19.19 7.01 -3.07
C SER A 229 18.75 5.74 -2.35
N SER A 230 18.66 5.76 -1.02
CA SER A 230 18.16 4.63 -0.24
C SER A 230 16.64 4.52 -0.22
N ALA A 231 15.88 5.63 -0.23
CA ALA A 231 14.43 5.56 -0.39
C ALA A 231 14.03 4.94 -1.75
N GLY A 232 14.73 5.27 -2.84
CA GLY A 232 14.56 4.65 -4.15
C GLY A 232 14.85 3.14 -4.16
N VAL A 233 15.98 2.72 -3.56
CA VAL A 233 16.34 1.30 -3.39
C VAL A 233 15.32 0.55 -2.55
N LEU A 234 14.84 1.13 -1.44
CA LEU A 234 13.85 0.48 -0.56
C LEU A 234 12.45 0.42 -1.18
N THR A 235 12.06 1.42 -1.96
CA THR A 235 10.83 1.38 -2.79
C THR A 235 10.94 0.29 -3.86
N SER A 236 12.09 0.14 -4.52
CA SER A 236 12.34 -0.89 -5.54
C SER A 236 12.34 -2.30 -4.94
N LEU A 237 12.99 -2.48 -3.78
CA LEU A 237 12.98 -3.71 -3.00
C LEU A 237 11.57 -4.13 -2.56
N SER A 238 10.79 -3.17 -2.05
CA SER A 238 9.41 -3.42 -1.62
C SER A 238 8.50 -3.74 -2.81
N SER A 239 8.68 -3.05 -3.94
CA SER A 239 7.94 -3.32 -5.19
C SER A 239 8.21 -4.74 -5.71
N LEU A 240 9.48 -5.15 -5.76
CA LEU A 240 9.92 -6.48 -6.19
C LEU A 240 9.32 -7.59 -5.31
N LEU A 241 9.31 -7.40 -3.99
CA LEU A 241 8.74 -8.36 -3.05
C LEU A 241 7.21 -8.44 -3.10
N LEU A 242 6.53 -7.31 -3.32
CA LEU A 242 5.08 -7.27 -3.48
C LEU A 242 4.62 -7.87 -4.82
N GLU A 243 5.44 -7.77 -5.87
CA GLU A 243 5.17 -8.40 -7.16
C GLU A 243 5.32 -9.94 -7.10
N ASP A 244 6.38 -10.46 -6.46
CA ASP A 244 6.49 -11.92 -6.22
C ASP A 244 5.40 -12.43 -5.27
N PHE A 245 4.98 -11.63 -4.28
CA PHE A 245 3.85 -11.94 -3.40
C PHE A 245 2.51 -11.95 -4.14
N ALA A 246 2.26 -11.03 -5.07
CA ALA A 246 1.08 -11.06 -5.95
C ALA A 246 1.07 -12.35 -6.79
N GLY A 247 2.24 -12.75 -7.31
CA GLY A 247 2.45 -14.05 -7.94
C GLY A 247 2.09 -15.22 -7.03
N PHE A 248 2.65 -15.27 -5.81
CA PHE A 248 2.33 -16.30 -4.81
C PHE A 248 0.82 -16.39 -4.54
N LEU A 249 0.13 -15.27 -4.27
CA LEU A 249 -1.32 -15.26 -4.03
C LEU A 249 -2.11 -15.81 -5.24
N ARG A 250 -1.71 -15.46 -6.47
CA ARG A 250 -2.30 -15.96 -7.72
C ARG A 250 -2.14 -17.47 -7.93
N PHE A 251 -1.05 -18.06 -7.42
CA PHE A 251 -0.81 -19.50 -7.52
C PHE A 251 -1.26 -20.30 -6.29
N HIS A 252 -1.58 -19.63 -5.17
CA HIS A 252 -2.07 -20.26 -3.93
C HIS A 252 -3.45 -19.71 -3.49
N PRO A 253 -4.53 -19.98 -4.26
CA PRO A 253 -5.85 -19.35 -4.13
C PRO A 253 -6.43 -19.21 -2.71
N ASN A 254 -6.40 -20.30 -1.93
CA ASN A 254 -6.92 -20.35 -0.55
C ASN A 254 -6.50 -21.63 0.19
N PRO A 255 -5.26 -21.73 0.70
CA PRO A 255 -5.05 -22.33 2.01
C PRO A 255 -5.84 -21.48 3.02
N ARG A 256 -6.71 -22.09 3.84
CA ARG A 256 -7.67 -21.39 4.72
C ARG A 256 -7.06 -20.30 5.63
N ASN A 257 -5.75 -20.37 5.86
CA ASN A 257 -5.00 -19.43 6.68
C ASN A 257 -4.57 -18.16 5.92
N VAL A 258 -4.36 -18.21 4.59
CA VAL A 258 -3.91 -17.06 3.78
C VAL A 258 -4.91 -15.92 3.86
N PHE A 259 -6.18 -16.22 3.59
CA PHE A 259 -7.23 -15.20 3.57
C PHE A 259 -7.39 -14.52 4.94
N GLY A 260 -7.38 -15.29 6.03
CA GLY A 260 -7.46 -14.74 7.39
C GLY A 260 -6.25 -13.88 7.74
N ALA A 261 -5.03 -14.41 7.57
CA ALA A 261 -3.80 -13.67 7.86
C ALA A 261 -3.68 -12.39 7.00
N PHE A 262 -4.10 -12.44 5.73
CA PHE A 262 -4.15 -11.26 4.85
C PHE A 262 -5.18 -10.23 5.33
N VAL A 263 -6.42 -10.64 5.63
CA VAL A 263 -7.47 -9.73 6.06
C VAL A 263 -7.16 -9.09 7.43
N ASP A 264 -6.65 -9.86 8.39
CA ASP A 264 -6.30 -9.32 9.71
C ASP A 264 -5.05 -8.41 9.67
N ARG A 265 -4.00 -8.78 8.92
CA ARG A 265 -2.66 -8.16 9.02
C ARG A 265 -2.24 -7.27 7.84
N LEU A 266 -2.80 -7.43 6.65
CA LEU A 266 -2.38 -6.71 5.42
C LEU A 266 -3.44 -5.77 4.85
N LEU A 267 -4.73 -6.10 4.97
CA LEU A 267 -5.81 -5.35 4.31
C LEU A 267 -5.81 -3.85 4.69
N GLU A 268 -5.64 -3.54 5.97
CA GLU A 268 -5.61 -2.15 6.46
C GLU A 268 -4.39 -1.37 5.88
N PRO A 269 -3.11 -1.78 6.10
CA PRO A 269 -1.96 -1.12 5.47
C PRO A 269 -2.02 -1.01 3.94
N LEU A 270 -2.53 -2.02 3.24
CA LEU A 270 -2.67 -2.00 1.78
C LEU A 270 -3.70 -0.97 1.30
N LEU A 271 -4.77 -0.73 2.08
CA LEU A 271 -5.77 0.28 1.75
C LEU A 271 -5.26 1.70 1.99
N GLU A 272 -4.47 1.94 3.04
CA GLU A 272 -3.82 3.25 3.24
C GLU A 272 -2.80 3.53 2.13
N LEU A 273 -2.01 2.53 1.75
CA LEU A 273 -1.06 2.66 0.65
C LEU A 273 -1.77 2.90 -0.69
N LEU A 274 -2.88 2.20 -0.95
CA LEU A 274 -3.70 2.41 -2.14
C LEU A 274 -4.22 3.85 -2.24
N VAL A 275 -4.67 4.44 -1.13
CA VAL A 275 -5.13 5.85 -1.08
C VAL A 275 -3.98 6.82 -1.37
N LEU A 276 -2.83 6.65 -0.71
CA LEU A 276 -1.67 7.52 -0.93
C LEU A 276 -1.17 7.47 -2.37
N LEU A 277 -1.05 6.27 -2.96
CA LEU A 277 -0.61 6.10 -4.34
C LEU A 277 -1.59 6.73 -5.34
N GLN A 278 -2.91 6.58 -5.13
CA GLN A 278 -3.94 7.22 -5.97
C GLN A 278 -3.89 8.76 -5.88
N LEU A 279 -3.59 9.32 -4.71
CA LEU A 279 -3.38 10.77 -4.54
C LEU A 279 -2.14 11.23 -5.34
N ARG A 280 -0.98 10.60 -5.13
CA ARG A 280 0.28 10.97 -5.82
C ARG A 280 0.18 10.81 -7.35
N VAL A 281 -0.53 9.80 -7.85
CA VAL A 281 -0.83 9.63 -9.29
C VAL A 281 -1.70 10.76 -9.86
N THR A 282 -2.63 11.30 -9.05
CA THR A 282 -3.45 12.46 -9.43
C THR A 282 -2.61 13.76 -9.47
N GLU A 283 -1.50 13.80 -8.75
CA GLU A 283 -0.61 14.97 -8.64
C GLU A 283 0.54 14.99 -9.66
N GLY A 284 1.03 13.84 -10.13
CA GLY A 284 2.17 13.80 -11.04
C GLY A 284 2.47 12.49 -11.77
N LYS A 285 3.19 12.60 -12.89
CA LYS A 285 3.57 11.48 -13.78
C LYS A 285 4.86 10.77 -13.34
N CYS A 286 4.90 10.22 -12.13
CA CYS A 286 5.99 9.32 -11.73
C CYS A 286 5.66 7.87 -12.11
N GLN A 287 6.45 7.26 -12.99
CA GLN A 287 6.23 5.89 -13.48
C GLN A 287 6.37 4.84 -12.36
N GLU A 288 7.25 5.05 -11.39
CA GLU A 288 7.46 4.14 -10.27
C GLU A 288 6.20 4.04 -9.39
N VAL A 289 5.55 5.18 -9.13
CA VAL A 289 4.27 5.25 -8.40
C VAL A 289 3.16 4.53 -9.17
N HIS A 290 3.13 4.64 -10.50
CA HIS A 290 2.16 3.91 -11.33
C HIS A 290 2.41 2.39 -11.32
N ASN A 291 3.68 1.95 -11.39
CA ASN A 291 4.07 0.54 -11.32
C ASN A 291 3.70 -0.06 -9.95
N LEU A 292 4.00 0.65 -8.87
CA LEU A 292 3.70 0.24 -7.51
C LEU A 292 2.18 0.22 -7.23
N LEU A 293 1.43 1.20 -7.76
CA LEU A 293 -0.03 1.20 -7.72
C LEU A 293 -0.64 -0.01 -8.45
N ARG A 294 -0.08 -0.43 -9.59
CA ARG A 294 -0.47 -1.69 -10.26
C ARG A 294 -0.21 -2.88 -9.32
N ILE A 295 0.99 -3.00 -8.77
CA ILE A 295 1.37 -4.12 -7.89
C ILE A 295 0.46 -4.19 -6.67
N VAL A 296 0.16 -3.08 -5.99
CA VAL A 296 -0.76 -3.04 -4.84
C VAL A 296 -2.18 -3.47 -5.22
N LYS A 297 -2.67 -3.06 -6.41
CA LYS A 297 -3.97 -3.50 -6.95
C LYS A 297 -3.97 -5.01 -7.27
N GLU A 298 -2.88 -5.56 -7.78
CA GLU A 298 -2.72 -6.99 -8.03
C GLU A 298 -2.62 -7.80 -6.72
N VAL A 299 -1.92 -7.31 -5.69
CA VAL A 299 -1.88 -7.94 -4.35
C VAL A 299 -3.28 -7.98 -3.72
N LEU A 300 -4.03 -6.87 -3.77
CA LEU A 300 -5.41 -6.81 -3.25
C LEU A 300 -6.38 -7.70 -4.03
N SER A 301 -6.31 -7.72 -5.37
CA SER A 301 -7.14 -8.60 -6.19
C SER A 301 -6.86 -10.08 -5.89
N ASN A 302 -5.59 -10.52 -5.94
CA ASN A 302 -5.26 -11.92 -5.70
C ASN A 302 -5.44 -12.35 -4.23
N GLY A 303 -5.33 -11.42 -3.27
CA GLY A 303 -5.51 -11.70 -1.84
C GLY A 303 -6.98 -11.78 -1.38
N VAL A 304 -7.86 -10.92 -1.90
CA VAL A 304 -9.25 -10.80 -1.46
C VAL A 304 -10.26 -11.35 -2.48
N PHE A 305 -10.02 -11.14 -3.77
CA PHE A 305 -10.98 -11.36 -4.86
C PHE A 305 -10.63 -12.50 -5.82
N HIS A 306 -9.65 -13.33 -5.46
CA HIS A 306 -9.15 -14.43 -6.28
C HIS A 306 -10.29 -15.19 -7.01
N PRO A 307 -10.22 -15.40 -8.35
CA PRO A 307 -11.35 -15.90 -9.16
C PRO A 307 -12.00 -17.21 -8.69
N SER A 308 -11.25 -18.08 -8.00
CA SER A 308 -11.76 -19.30 -7.35
C SER A 308 -12.81 -19.04 -6.26
N HIS A 309 -12.77 -17.86 -5.61
CA HIS A 309 -13.53 -17.55 -4.40
C HIS A 309 -14.57 -16.43 -4.60
N ILE A 310 -14.47 -15.64 -5.67
CA ILE A 310 -15.38 -14.52 -5.95
C ILE A 310 -16.88 -14.87 -5.97
N ASN A 311 -17.23 -16.11 -6.32
CA ASN A 311 -18.63 -16.59 -6.25
C ASN A 311 -19.16 -16.60 -4.82
N GLY A 312 -18.31 -16.86 -3.81
CA GLY A 312 -18.72 -16.86 -2.41
C GLY A 312 -18.93 -15.46 -1.82
N LEU A 313 -18.45 -14.40 -2.49
CA LEU A 313 -18.87 -13.01 -2.22
C LEU A 313 -20.24 -12.75 -2.86
N LEU A 314 -20.42 -13.08 -4.14
CA LEU A 314 -21.71 -12.93 -4.83
C LEU A 314 -22.84 -13.76 -4.20
N CYS A 315 -22.52 -14.88 -3.56
CA CYS A 315 -23.47 -15.73 -2.84
C CYS A 315 -23.65 -15.38 -1.35
N LEU A 316 -22.98 -14.33 -0.82
CA LEU A 316 -23.38 -13.72 0.44
C LEU A 316 -24.71 -13.00 0.23
N LYS A 317 -25.83 -13.72 0.44
CA LYS A 317 -27.14 -13.10 0.55
C LYS A 317 -27.07 -11.94 1.55
N SER A 318 -27.65 -10.81 1.19
CA SER A 318 -27.97 -9.70 2.10
C SER A 318 -28.92 -10.21 3.19
N SER A 319 -28.35 -10.77 4.25
CA SER A 319 -29.11 -11.30 5.37
C SER A 319 -29.75 -10.15 6.13
N ASN A 320 -31.06 -9.95 5.93
CA ASN A 320 -31.91 -9.14 6.80
C ASN A 320 -31.51 -9.40 8.27
N ALA A 321 -31.21 -8.34 9.01
CA ALA A 321 -30.29 -8.36 10.16
C ALA A 321 -30.77 -9.15 11.41
N GLU A 322 -31.94 -9.78 11.33
CA GLU A 322 -32.56 -10.54 12.41
C GLU A 322 -32.32 -12.05 12.29
N GLU A 323 -32.41 -12.61 11.08
CA GLU A 323 -32.48 -14.07 10.90
C GLU A 323 -31.08 -14.74 10.93
N GLY A 324 -30.08 -14.08 10.34
CA GLY A 324 -28.66 -14.47 10.41
C GLY A 324 -28.05 -14.46 11.82
N ARG A 325 -28.83 -14.09 12.85
CA ARG A 325 -28.48 -14.17 14.27
C ARG A 325 -28.84 -15.51 14.93
N ARG A 326 -29.72 -16.31 14.32
CA ARG A 326 -30.18 -17.61 14.87
C ARG A 326 -29.28 -18.80 14.50
N LEU A 327 -28.61 -18.78 13.34
CA LEU A 327 -27.75 -19.88 12.86
C LEU A 327 -26.29 -19.77 13.36
N LYS A 328 -26.11 -19.64 14.68
CA LYS A 328 -24.81 -19.38 15.34
C LYS A 328 -23.90 -20.62 15.47
N GLY A 329 -23.89 -21.51 14.46
CA GLY A 329 -23.24 -22.82 14.55
C GLY A 329 -22.93 -23.54 13.24
N ILE A 330 -23.04 -22.88 12.08
CA ILE A 330 -22.63 -23.44 10.78
C ILE A 330 -21.43 -22.63 10.27
N ASN A 331 -20.35 -23.32 9.89
CA ASN A 331 -19.05 -22.77 9.48
C ASN A 331 -19.15 -21.40 8.79
N GLU A 332 -18.70 -20.35 9.47
CA GLU A 332 -18.72 -19.00 8.91
C GLU A 332 -17.84 -18.95 7.66
N SER A 333 -18.38 -18.42 6.56
CA SER A 333 -17.58 -18.23 5.35
C SER A 333 -16.48 -17.19 5.64
N TYR A 334 -15.27 -17.44 5.12
CA TYR A 334 -14.15 -16.50 5.25
C TYR A 334 -14.50 -15.12 4.62
N HIS A 335 -15.38 -15.09 3.62
CA HIS A 335 -16.02 -13.88 3.12
C HIS A 335 -16.73 -13.03 4.19
N ARG A 336 -17.40 -13.65 5.18
CA ARG A 336 -18.02 -12.93 6.31
C ARG A 336 -16.98 -12.44 7.34
N HIS A 337 -15.76 -12.99 7.33
CA HIS A 337 -14.65 -12.44 8.12
C HIS A 337 -14.07 -11.17 7.47
N PHE A 338 -14.01 -11.11 6.12
CA PHE A 338 -13.68 -9.87 5.40
C PHE A 338 -14.61 -8.71 5.75
N PHE A 339 -15.93 -8.87 5.60
CA PHE A 339 -16.87 -7.80 5.97
C PHE A 339 -16.81 -7.42 7.45
N ARG A 340 -16.60 -8.38 8.36
CA ARG A 340 -16.33 -8.08 9.79
C ARG A 340 -15.04 -7.31 10.04
N ARG A 341 -14.01 -7.47 9.19
CA ARG A 341 -12.81 -6.62 9.27
C ARG A 341 -13.12 -5.19 8.82
N LEU A 342 -13.96 -5.00 7.81
CA LEU A 342 -14.45 -3.68 7.40
C LEU A 342 -15.27 -3.02 8.51
N GLU A 343 -16.24 -3.73 9.09
CA GLU A 343 -17.02 -3.28 10.27
C GLU A 343 -16.09 -2.87 11.43
N LYS A 344 -15.07 -3.70 11.71
CA LYS A 344 -14.06 -3.42 12.73
C LYS A 344 -13.26 -2.15 12.41
N MET A 345 -12.84 -1.93 11.16
CA MET A 345 -12.09 -0.73 10.75
C MET A 345 -12.94 0.56 10.90
N ILE A 346 -14.25 0.48 10.70
CA ILE A 346 -15.20 1.59 10.95
C ILE A 346 -15.34 1.86 12.45
N ALA A 347 -15.41 0.81 13.28
CA ALA A 347 -15.41 0.93 14.74
C ALA A 347 -14.09 1.50 15.28
N GLU A 348 -12.95 1.09 14.71
CA GLU A 348 -11.58 1.55 15.00
C GLU A 348 -11.26 2.92 14.37
N LYS A 349 -12.19 3.54 13.64
CA LYS A 349 -12.06 4.86 13.00
C LYS A 349 -10.88 4.98 12.02
N LYS A 350 -10.59 3.92 11.26
CA LYS A 350 -9.47 3.85 10.30
C LYS A 350 -9.75 4.61 9.00
N ALA A 351 -10.15 5.88 9.09
CA ALA A 351 -10.76 6.61 7.99
C ALA A 351 -9.86 6.83 6.76
N VAL A 352 -8.53 6.85 6.92
CA VAL A 352 -7.58 6.80 5.77
C VAL A 352 -7.75 5.49 5.01
N SER A 353 -7.79 4.35 5.70
CA SER A 353 -8.10 3.04 5.11
C SER A 353 -9.52 2.96 4.53
N LEU A 354 -10.52 3.59 5.15
CA LEU A 354 -11.90 3.66 4.63
C LEU A 354 -11.97 4.43 3.29
N GLY A 355 -11.07 5.39 3.09
CA GLY A 355 -10.83 6.04 1.80
C GLY A 355 -10.44 5.08 0.67
N GLY A 356 -9.97 3.87 1.00
CA GLY A 356 -9.62 2.82 0.04
C GLY A 356 -10.80 1.92 -0.38
N PHE A 357 -11.95 1.97 0.32
CA PHE A 357 -13.03 1.00 0.12
C PHE A 357 -13.66 1.06 -1.28
N GLY A 358 -13.85 2.25 -1.86
CA GLY A 358 -14.35 2.39 -3.22
C GLY A 358 -13.42 1.75 -4.24
N TYR A 359 -12.10 2.01 -4.16
CA TYR A 359 -11.11 1.33 -5.00
C TYR A 359 -11.10 -0.19 -4.81
N LEU A 360 -11.36 -0.66 -3.59
CA LEU A 360 -11.47 -2.08 -3.30
C LEU A 360 -12.72 -2.70 -3.98
N LEU A 361 -13.84 -1.99 -4.02
CA LEU A 361 -15.02 -2.40 -4.81
C LEU A 361 -14.71 -2.39 -6.31
N CYS A 362 -13.98 -1.39 -6.84
CA CYS A 362 -13.53 -1.39 -8.23
C CYS A 362 -12.75 -2.68 -8.57
N LEU A 363 -11.87 -3.14 -7.67
CA LEU A 363 -11.09 -4.38 -7.87
C LEU A 363 -11.99 -5.63 -7.88
N PHE A 364 -12.97 -5.72 -6.97
CA PHE A 364 -13.96 -6.80 -6.98
C PHE A 364 -14.74 -6.83 -8.31
N ILE A 365 -15.26 -5.68 -8.73
CA ILE A 365 -15.97 -5.50 -10.00
C ILE A 365 -15.11 -5.96 -11.19
N ASN A 366 -13.85 -5.54 -11.24
CA ASN A 366 -12.92 -5.93 -12.30
C ASN A 366 -12.75 -7.45 -12.37
N GLU A 367 -12.64 -8.16 -11.25
CA GLU A 367 -12.54 -9.63 -11.27
C GLU A 367 -13.85 -10.34 -11.63
N VAL A 368 -15.01 -9.80 -11.27
CA VAL A 368 -16.31 -10.32 -11.76
C VAL A 368 -16.36 -10.21 -13.30
N ARG A 369 -15.98 -9.05 -13.84
CA ARG A 369 -15.91 -8.77 -15.28
C ARG A 369 -14.90 -9.66 -16.00
N ASN A 370 -13.68 -9.79 -15.47
CA ASN A 370 -12.64 -10.68 -15.99
C ASN A 370 -13.13 -12.13 -16.06
N LYS A 371 -13.80 -12.62 -15.00
CA LYS A 371 -14.34 -13.98 -14.92
C LYS A 371 -15.50 -14.20 -15.90
N LYS A 372 -16.40 -13.21 -16.07
CA LYS A 372 -17.48 -13.22 -17.08
C LYS A 372 -16.90 -13.34 -18.49
N ASN A 373 -15.89 -12.53 -18.81
CA ASN A 373 -15.21 -12.54 -20.11
C ASN A 373 -14.47 -13.86 -20.38
N ALA A 374 -13.73 -14.38 -19.39
CA ALA A 374 -13.05 -15.69 -19.51
C ALA A 374 -14.03 -16.85 -19.73
N SER A 375 -15.21 -16.81 -19.09
CA SER A 375 -16.26 -17.81 -19.31
C SER A 375 -16.96 -17.68 -20.66
N LEU A 376 -16.98 -16.50 -21.28
CA LEU A 376 -17.50 -16.31 -22.64
C LEU A 376 -16.50 -16.83 -23.67
N ALA A 377 -15.21 -16.51 -23.52
CA ALA A 377 -14.15 -17.00 -24.39
C ALA A 377 -14.05 -18.54 -24.40
N SER A 378 -14.15 -19.20 -23.23
CA SER A 378 -14.14 -20.66 -23.16
C SER A 378 -15.37 -21.31 -23.79
N LYS A 379 -16.53 -20.65 -23.77
CA LYS A 379 -17.73 -21.09 -24.52
C LYS A 379 -17.54 -20.98 -26.02
N VAL A 380 -17.02 -19.87 -26.53
CA VAL A 380 -16.79 -19.65 -27.98
C VAL A 380 -15.87 -20.74 -28.54
N ASN A 381 -14.77 -21.05 -27.85
CA ASN A 381 -13.85 -22.11 -28.27
C ASN A 381 -14.48 -23.52 -28.28
N ASN A 382 -15.52 -23.75 -27.47
CA ASN A 382 -16.26 -25.01 -27.40
C ASN A 382 -17.51 -25.04 -28.31
N ALA A 383 -17.90 -23.90 -28.91
CA ALA A 383 -19.15 -23.75 -29.66
C ALA A 383 -19.12 -24.35 -31.08
N SER A 384 -18.02 -25.00 -31.49
CA SER A 384 -17.93 -25.72 -32.77
C SER A 384 -18.78 -27.01 -32.81
N GLY A 385 -19.58 -27.31 -31.79
CA GLY A 385 -20.37 -28.53 -31.66
C GLY A 385 -21.78 -28.30 -31.11
N ARG A 386 -22.74 -28.23 -32.03
CA ARG A 386 -24.22 -28.19 -31.85
C ARG A 386 -24.82 -26.87 -31.34
N HIS A 387 -25.89 -26.46 -32.02
CA HIS A 387 -26.81 -25.44 -31.54
C HIS A 387 -27.42 -25.85 -30.19
N THR A 388 -27.45 -24.93 -29.24
CA THR A 388 -28.36 -24.93 -28.09
C THR A 388 -28.66 -23.46 -27.79
N GLU A 389 -29.87 -23.16 -27.32
CA GLU A 389 -30.38 -21.80 -27.21
C GLU A 389 -29.58 -20.92 -26.23
N ILE A 390 -29.62 -19.60 -26.46
CA ILE A 390 -28.92 -18.60 -25.63
C ILE A 390 -29.75 -18.33 -24.37
N PRO A 391 -29.28 -18.66 -23.14
CA PRO A 391 -30.04 -18.41 -21.92
C PRO A 391 -29.41 -17.26 -21.10
N GLU A 392 -30.16 -16.15 -20.99
CA GLU A 392 -30.42 -15.28 -19.80
C GLU A 392 -29.31 -14.92 -18.79
N LYS A 393 -28.04 -15.30 -18.99
CA LYS A 393 -26.95 -15.17 -17.98
C LYS A 393 -26.32 -13.79 -17.86
N ALA A 394 -26.99 -12.76 -18.34
CA ALA A 394 -26.71 -11.37 -17.94
C ALA A 394 -27.48 -11.01 -16.66
N GLU A 395 -28.78 -11.32 -16.63
CA GLU A 395 -29.74 -10.90 -15.59
C GLU A 395 -29.50 -11.58 -14.23
N GLU A 396 -28.92 -12.79 -14.21
CA GLU A 396 -28.46 -13.43 -12.97
C GLU A 396 -27.31 -12.66 -12.28
N THR A 397 -26.63 -11.72 -12.96
CA THR A 397 -25.40 -11.08 -12.45
C THR A 397 -25.57 -9.69 -11.82
N SER A 398 -26.60 -8.91 -12.16
CA SER A 398 -26.84 -7.58 -11.56
C SER A 398 -27.29 -7.67 -10.09
N LYS A 399 -28.27 -8.54 -9.81
CA LYS A 399 -28.86 -8.75 -8.47
C LYS A 399 -27.82 -9.06 -7.36
N PRO A 400 -26.87 -10.01 -7.53
CA PRO A 400 -25.82 -10.24 -6.53
C PRO A 400 -24.75 -9.12 -6.49
N LEU A 401 -24.53 -8.38 -7.59
CA LEU A 401 -23.64 -7.21 -7.57
C LEU A 401 -24.23 -6.07 -6.74
N PHE A 402 -25.53 -5.77 -6.89
CA PHE A 402 -26.22 -4.81 -6.02
C PHE A 402 -26.14 -5.23 -4.55
N GLY A 403 -26.34 -6.52 -4.27
CA GLY A 403 -26.21 -7.09 -2.92
C GLY A 403 -24.81 -7.00 -2.29
N VAL A 404 -23.74 -6.90 -3.09
CA VAL A 404 -22.38 -6.59 -2.60
C VAL A 404 -22.15 -5.07 -2.49
N PHE A 405 -22.65 -4.29 -3.44
CA PHE A 405 -22.55 -2.82 -3.43
C PHE A 405 -23.14 -2.21 -2.16
N THR A 406 -24.32 -2.66 -1.70
CA THR A 406 -24.91 -2.19 -0.43
C THR A 406 -23.98 -2.44 0.77
N GLN A 407 -23.35 -3.61 0.85
CA GLN A 407 -22.40 -3.99 1.92
C GLN A 407 -21.11 -3.15 1.92
N PHE A 408 -20.77 -2.47 0.82
CA PHE A 408 -19.67 -1.50 0.76
C PHE A 408 -20.14 -0.06 1.03
N LEU A 409 -21.24 0.36 0.42
CA LEU A 409 -21.67 1.77 0.43
C LEU A 409 -22.37 2.17 1.73
N GLU A 410 -23.26 1.34 2.27
CA GLU A 410 -24.07 1.68 3.45
C GLU A 410 -23.21 1.95 4.70
N PRO A 411 -22.26 1.09 5.09
CA PRO A 411 -21.44 1.34 6.28
C PRO A 411 -20.56 2.58 6.13
N LEU A 412 -20.08 2.87 4.91
CA LEU A 412 -19.24 4.02 4.60
C LEU A 412 -20.02 5.34 4.69
N VAL A 413 -21.24 5.40 4.13
CA VAL A 413 -22.08 6.61 4.20
C VAL A 413 -22.62 6.86 5.61
N LEU A 414 -22.94 5.80 6.37
CA LEU A 414 -23.29 5.93 7.79
C LEU A 414 -22.12 6.45 8.63
N GLU A 415 -20.87 6.11 8.29
CA GLU A 415 -19.69 6.69 8.95
C GLU A 415 -19.45 8.14 8.55
N CYS A 416 -19.60 8.51 7.26
CA CYS A 416 -19.60 9.91 6.82
C CYS A 416 -20.63 10.75 7.60
N LYS A 417 -21.83 10.20 7.81
CA LYS A 417 -22.88 10.83 8.63
C LYS A 417 -22.42 11.00 10.08
N ARG A 418 -21.86 9.96 10.70
CA ARG A 418 -21.32 10.02 12.08
C ARG A 418 -20.28 11.14 12.21
N CYS A 419 -19.33 11.24 11.29
CA CYS A 419 -18.32 12.31 11.31
C CYS A 419 -18.92 13.72 11.11
N ALA A 420 -19.99 13.87 10.33
CA ALA A 420 -20.72 15.13 10.16
C ALA A 420 -21.63 15.48 11.37
N GLU A 421 -21.93 14.53 12.24
CA GLU A 421 -22.72 14.72 13.48
C GLU A 421 -21.85 14.95 14.73
N LEU A 422 -20.57 14.58 14.71
CA LEU A 422 -19.64 14.78 15.83
C LEU A 422 -19.24 16.27 16.00
N ASP A 423 -19.67 16.88 17.11
CA ASP A 423 -19.38 18.28 17.47
C ASP A 423 -17.92 18.70 17.14
N LEU A 424 -17.79 19.57 16.14
CA LEU A 424 -16.54 20.08 15.59
C LEU A 424 -15.97 21.26 16.40
N SER A 425 -16.49 21.47 17.61
CA SER A 425 -16.36 22.71 18.41
C SER A 425 -15.33 22.64 19.54
N GLN A 426 -14.91 21.44 19.99
CA GLN A 426 -14.16 21.27 21.24
C GLN A 426 -12.64 21.05 21.08
N ASP A 427 -12.16 20.65 19.90
CA ASP A 427 -10.74 20.41 19.64
C ASP A 427 -10.37 20.87 18.23
N LYS A 428 -9.37 21.74 18.09
CA LYS A 428 -8.96 22.34 16.80
C LYS A 428 -7.93 21.50 16.04
N GLU A 429 -7.24 20.59 16.68
CA GLU A 429 -6.20 19.75 16.08
C GLU A 429 -6.81 18.46 15.54
N LEU A 430 -7.71 17.83 16.32
CA LEU A 430 -8.57 16.75 15.82
C LEU A 430 -9.53 17.22 14.71
N LEU A 431 -9.86 18.52 14.65
CA LEU A 431 -10.75 19.07 13.62
C LEU A 431 -10.19 18.97 12.21
N GLU A 432 -8.91 19.30 12.01
CA GLU A 432 -8.26 19.16 10.70
C GLU A 432 -8.25 17.70 10.24
N ILE A 433 -7.95 16.79 11.17
CA ILE A 433 -7.95 15.35 10.93
C ILE A 433 -9.35 14.90 10.51
N ARG A 434 -10.41 15.19 11.29
CA ARG A 434 -11.79 14.77 10.95
C ARG A 434 -12.30 15.31 9.61
N LEU A 435 -11.81 16.47 9.16
CA LEU A 435 -12.14 17.00 7.82
C LEU A 435 -11.41 16.24 6.70
N VAL A 436 -10.15 15.84 6.91
CA VAL A 436 -9.43 14.97 5.95
C VAL A 436 -10.08 13.58 5.92
N GLU A 437 -10.43 13.00 7.07
CA GLU A 437 -11.15 11.74 7.20
C GLU A 437 -12.48 11.75 6.42
N GLY A 438 -13.32 12.77 6.65
CA GLY A 438 -14.60 12.92 5.96
C GLY A 438 -14.44 13.09 4.44
N HIS A 439 -13.45 13.86 3.99
CA HIS A 439 -13.12 13.98 2.56
C HIS A 439 -12.65 12.64 1.95
N CYS A 440 -11.79 11.89 2.62
CA CYS A 440 -11.33 10.57 2.16
C CYS A 440 -12.50 9.58 2.02
N MET A 441 -13.41 9.53 2.99
CA MET A 441 -14.58 8.65 2.94
C MET A 441 -15.59 9.08 1.88
N LEU A 442 -15.87 10.39 1.72
CA LEU A 442 -16.75 10.88 0.64
C LEU A 442 -16.16 10.66 -0.75
N LYS A 443 -14.82 10.75 -0.92
CA LYS A 443 -14.18 10.34 -2.16
C LYS A 443 -14.37 8.84 -2.42
N SER A 444 -14.23 7.99 -1.40
CA SER A 444 -14.48 6.54 -1.49
C SER A 444 -15.94 6.21 -1.85
N VAL A 445 -16.91 7.01 -1.39
CA VAL A 445 -18.31 6.97 -1.85
C VAL A 445 -18.44 7.29 -3.35
N ASN A 446 -17.71 8.30 -3.85
CA ASN A 446 -17.74 8.67 -5.26
C ASN A 446 -17.09 7.63 -6.19
N GLU A 447 -15.97 7.03 -5.78
CA GLU A 447 -15.34 5.92 -6.54
C GLU A 447 -16.28 4.69 -6.57
N THR A 448 -17.01 4.45 -5.48
CA THR A 448 -18.07 3.44 -5.37
C THR A 448 -19.24 3.72 -6.33
N LEU A 449 -19.75 4.97 -6.35
CA LEU A 449 -20.87 5.38 -7.20
C LEU A 449 -20.51 5.40 -8.70
N SER A 450 -19.30 5.86 -9.06
CA SER A 450 -18.83 5.81 -10.46
C SER A 450 -18.80 4.38 -10.97
N SER A 451 -18.22 3.46 -10.19
CA SER A 451 -18.12 2.03 -10.55
C SER A 451 -19.49 1.35 -10.73
N PHE A 452 -20.51 1.85 -10.03
CA PHE A 452 -21.88 1.36 -10.10
C PHE A 452 -22.60 1.81 -11.39
N ILE A 453 -22.29 3.01 -11.87
CA ILE A 453 -22.71 3.53 -13.18
C ILE A 453 -21.96 2.81 -14.29
N ASP A 454 -20.63 2.73 -14.21
CA ASP A 454 -19.77 2.13 -15.24
C ASP A 454 -20.14 0.66 -15.57
N GLU A 455 -20.50 -0.13 -14.57
CA GLU A 455 -20.98 -1.53 -14.75
C GLU A 455 -22.50 -1.66 -14.95
N ASN A 456 -23.26 -0.56 -14.90
CA ASN A 456 -24.73 -0.55 -15.00
C ASN A 456 -25.40 -1.52 -14.00
N ILE A 457 -25.03 -1.43 -12.71
CA ILE A 457 -25.45 -2.40 -11.66
C ILE A 457 -26.96 -2.33 -11.37
N TYR A 458 -27.59 -1.19 -11.65
CA TYR A 458 -29.03 -0.95 -11.49
C TYR A 458 -29.59 -0.27 -12.74
N MET A 459 -30.76 -0.73 -13.17
CA MET A 459 -31.62 -0.07 -14.14
C MET A 459 -32.99 0.17 -13.50
N PRO A 460 -33.62 1.35 -13.66
CA PRO A 460 -34.96 1.63 -13.11
C PRO A 460 -36.08 0.66 -13.52
N THR A 461 -35.88 -0.10 -14.59
CA THR A 461 -36.78 -1.15 -15.09
C THR A 461 -36.52 -2.54 -14.50
N GLU A 462 -35.41 -2.72 -13.76
CA GLU A 462 -34.95 -4.01 -13.21
C GLU A 462 -35.02 -4.09 -11.67
N ASP A 463 -35.59 -3.07 -11.01
CA ASP A 463 -35.84 -3.14 -9.57
C ASP A 463 -36.78 -4.31 -9.23
N THR A 464 -36.62 -4.81 -8.01
CA THR A 464 -37.58 -5.64 -7.29
C THR A 464 -39.01 -5.06 -7.37
N SER A 465 -40.02 -5.95 -7.34
CA SER A 465 -41.44 -5.58 -7.34
C SER A 465 -41.89 -4.71 -6.16
N GLU A 466 -41.05 -4.55 -5.15
CA GLU A 466 -41.27 -3.71 -3.96
C GLU A 466 -40.54 -2.35 -4.02
N GLY A 467 -39.74 -2.08 -5.06
CA GLY A 467 -38.93 -0.87 -5.18
C GLY A 467 -37.78 -0.79 -4.16
N SER A 468 -37.25 -1.95 -3.74
CA SER A 468 -36.25 -2.02 -2.67
C SER A 468 -34.90 -1.41 -3.06
N TYR A 469 -34.46 -1.55 -4.31
CA TYR A 469 -33.21 -0.96 -4.78
C TYR A 469 -33.32 0.57 -4.88
N PHE A 470 -34.44 1.08 -5.41
CA PHE A 470 -34.81 2.48 -5.39
C PHE A 470 -34.85 3.05 -3.97
N SER A 471 -35.49 2.34 -3.03
CA SER A 471 -35.61 2.78 -1.64
C SER A 471 -34.25 2.89 -0.93
N PHE A 472 -33.32 1.97 -1.24
CA PHE A 472 -31.94 2.02 -0.76
C PHE A 472 -31.19 3.22 -1.35
N LEU A 473 -31.22 3.38 -2.68
CA LEU A 473 -30.55 4.49 -3.37
C LEU A 473 -31.04 5.84 -2.84
N LYS A 474 -32.36 5.98 -2.63
CA LYS A 474 -32.93 7.17 -2.00
C LYS A 474 -32.47 7.35 -0.56
N HIS A 475 -32.45 6.30 0.27
CA HIS A 475 -32.00 6.41 1.65
C HIS A 475 -30.55 6.93 1.75
N ILE A 476 -29.67 6.48 0.85
CA ILE A 476 -28.29 6.96 0.78
C ILE A 476 -28.24 8.42 0.29
N TYR A 477 -29.02 8.80 -0.72
CA TYR A 477 -29.14 10.20 -1.17
C TYR A 477 -29.59 11.14 -0.03
N ASP A 478 -30.65 10.78 0.70
CA ASP A 478 -31.18 11.56 1.83
C ASP A 478 -30.10 11.80 2.91
N ILE A 479 -29.19 10.82 3.14
CA ILE A 479 -28.06 10.97 4.06
C ILE A 479 -26.98 11.91 3.50
N ILE A 480 -26.68 11.86 2.20
CA ILE A 480 -25.69 12.75 1.57
C ILE A 480 -26.16 14.22 1.60
N VAL A 481 -27.46 14.49 1.37
CA VAL A 481 -28.05 15.83 1.53
C VAL A 481 -27.97 16.30 2.98
N TYR A 482 -28.26 15.42 3.95
CA TYR A 482 -28.10 15.74 5.37
C TYR A 482 -26.65 16.06 5.77
N ILE A 483 -25.66 15.31 5.25
CA ILE A 483 -24.24 15.61 5.42
C ILE A 483 -23.90 16.98 4.82
N SER A 484 -24.44 17.31 3.63
CA SER A 484 -24.30 18.63 3.00
C SER A 484 -24.78 19.76 3.93
N GLY A 485 -25.99 19.63 4.49
CA GLY A 485 -26.52 20.59 5.46
C GLY A 485 -25.61 20.77 6.69
N LYS A 486 -25.07 19.69 7.25
CA LYS A 486 -24.13 19.73 8.38
C LYS A 486 -22.80 20.41 8.02
N VAL A 487 -22.20 20.06 6.89
CA VAL A 487 -20.95 20.64 6.38
C VAL A 487 -21.13 22.13 6.10
N TYR A 488 -22.27 22.54 5.55
CA TYR A 488 -22.60 23.95 5.32
C TYR A 488 -22.72 24.74 6.64
N GLN A 489 -23.45 24.22 7.64
CA GLN A 489 -23.53 24.86 8.97
C GLN A 489 -22.16 24.97 9.65
N PHE A 490 -21.32 23.95 9.53
CA PHE A 490 -19.95 24.02 10.03
C PHE A 490 -19.09 25.03 9.28
N TRP A 491 -19.17 25.09 7.95
CA TRP A 491 -18.41 26.08 7.17
C TRP A 491 -18.75 27.51 7.61
N LEU A 492 -20.04 27.83 7.79
CA LEU A 492 -20.48 29.11 8.34
C LEU A 492 -19.84 29.43 9.70
N SER A 493 -19.73 28.44 10.60
CA SER A 493 -19.16 28.66 11.94
C SER A 493 -17.63 28.88 11.92
N VAL A 494 -16.92 28.45 10.88
CA VAL A 494 -15.47 28.63 10.73
C VAL A 494 -15.03 29.67 9.70
N LEU A 495 -15.96 30.43 9.08
CA LEU A 495 -15.62 31.54 8.17
C LEU A 495 -14.61 32.54 8.75
N HIS A 496 -14.72 32.82 10.05
CA HIS A 496 -13.83 33.74 10.78
C HIS A 496 -12.58 33.07 11.38
N VAL A 497 -12.41 31.75 11.24
CA VAL A 497 -11.24 31.03 11.75
C VAL A 497 -10.13 31.08 10.69
N ASP A 498 -9.04 31.79 10.98
CA ASP A 498 -7.92 31.87 10.05
C ASP A 498 -7.00 30.65 10.12
N ASN A 499 -7.51 29.51 9.66
CA ASN A 499 -6.75 28.28 9.47
C ASN A 499 -6.69 27.94 7.98
N VAL A 500 -5.49 27.99 7.40
CA VAL A 500 -5.23 27.74 5.98
C VAL A 500 -5.52 26.28 5.57
N ARG A 501 -5.36 25.31 6.46
CA ARG A 501 -5.63 23.89 6.18
C ARG A 501 -7.14 23.62 6.16
N ILE A 502 -7.89 24.14 7.15
CA ILE A 502 -9.36 24.09 7.17
C ILE A 502 -9.96 24.77 5.92
N LYS A 503 -9.48 25.98 5.57
CA LYS A 503 -9.90 26.70 4.36
C LYS A 503 -9.57 25.97 3.05
N ARG A 504 -8.60 25.05 3.04
CA ARG A 504 -8.25 24.21 1.87
C ARG A 504 -9.06 22.93 1.78
N ILE A 505 -9.33 22.24 2.89
CA ILE A 505 -10.02 20.93 2.88
C ILE A 505 -11.54 21.07 2.74
N LEU A 506 -12.16 22.13 3.28
CA LEU A 506 -13.61 22.33 3.18
C LEU A 506 -14.15 22.39 1.74
N PRO A 507 -13.52 23.15 0.80
CA PRO A 507 -13.93 23.12 -0.60
C PRO A 507 -13.80 21.73 -1.24
N LEU A 508 -12.77 20.95 -0.89
CA LEU A 508 -12.59 19.59 -1.42
C LEU A 508 -13.67 18.64 -0.89
N LEU A 509 -13.94 18.66 0.42
CA LEU A 509 -14.97 17.85 1.06
C LEU A 509 -16.35 18.13 0.45
N ALA A 510 -16.72 19.40 0.31
CA ALA A 510 -17.96 19.79 -0.35
C ALA A 510 -17.98 19.40 -1.84
N LYS A 511 -16.85 19.51 -2.55
CA LYS A 511 -16.74 19.11 -3.96
C LYS A 511 -17.05 17.62 -4.14
N GLU A 512 -16.66 16.76 -3.20
CA GLU A 512 -17.06 15.35 -3.22
C GLU A 512 -18.58 15.16 -2.98
N ILE A 513 -19.23 15.99 -2.14
CA ILE A 513 -20.70 15.96 -1.97
C ILE A 513 -21.42 16.33 -3.28
N PHE A 514 -20.98 17.39 -3.96
CA PHE A 514 -21.55 17.80 -5.25
C PHE A 514 -21.38 16.73 -6.35
N VAL A 515 -20.28 15.98 -6.33
CA VAL A 515 -20.06 14.82 -7.21
C VAL A 515 -21.01 13.67 -6.85
N ALA A 516 -21.18 13.33 -5.56
CA ALA A 516 -22.09 12.27 -5.11
C ALA A 516 -23.54 12.53 -5.56
N VAL A 517 -24.02 13.76 -5.37
CA VAL A 517 -25.36 14.19 -5.79
C VAL A 517 -25.50 14.16 -7.33
N GLY A 518 -24.45 14.49 -8.07
CA GLY A 518 -24.40 14.34 -9.52
C GLY A 518 -24.54 12.88 -9.98
N TYR A 519 -23.89 11.93 -9.29
CA TYR A 519 -24.04 10.51 -9.57
C TYR A 519 -25.44 9.98 -9.21
N PHE A 520 -26.09 10.46 -8.14
CA PHE A 520 -27.47 10.06 -7.84
C PHE A 520 -28.48 10.53 -8.90
N LEU A 521 -28.30 11.71 -9.49
CA LEU A 521 -29.09 12.17 -10.64
C LEU A 521 -28.89 11.29 -11.89
N GLU A 522 -27.67 10.79 -12.09
CA GLU A 522 -27.28 9.95 -13.24
C GLU A 522 -27.77 8.49 -13.08
N ILE A 523 -27.79 7.97 -11.86
CA ILE A 523 -28.30 6.63 -11.52
C ILE A 523 -29.84 6.59 -11.56
N GLU A 524 -30.52 7.50 -10.86
CA GLU A 524 -31.98 7.53 -10.73
C GLU A 524 -32.46 8.89 -10.24
N TYR A 525 -32.77 9.78 -11.19
CA TYR A 525 -33.28 11.13 -10.89
C TYR A 525 -34.52 11.15 -9.97
N LYS A 526 -35.32 10.06 -9.91
CA LYS A 526 -36.48 9.96 -9.00
C LYS A 526 -36.08 9.84 -7.52
N ALA A 527 -34.85 9.42 -7.22
CA ALA A 527 -34.34 9.39 -5.84
C ALA A 527 -34.24 10.83 -5.29
N VAL A 528 -33.77 11.77 -6.12
CA VAL A 528 -33.80 13.22 -5.89
C VAL A 528 -35.23 13.75 -5.93
N GLY A 529 -36.02 13.36 -6.94
CA GLY A 529 -37.48 13.52 -6.94
C GLY A 529 -37.97 14.96 -6.71
N ASN A 530 -38.79 15.18 -5.66
CA ASN A 530 -39.35 16.51 -5.35
C ASN A 530 -38.32 17.51 -4.78
N ASP A 531 -37.10 17.07 -4.49
CA ASP A 531 -36.10 17.80 -3.69
C ASP A 531 -35.34 18.88 -4.50
N LEU A 532 -35.77 19.14 -5.75
CA LEU A 532 -35.20 20.16 -6.64
C LEU A 532 -35.05 21.54 -5.98
N VAL A 533 -35.94 21.89 -5.02
CA VAL A 533 -35.85 23.15 -4.28
C VAL A 533 -34.70 23.14 -3.28
N GLU A 534 -34.54 22.08 -2.45
CA GLU A 534 -33.39 22.00 -1.53
C GLU A 534 -32.07 21.80 -2.29
N LEU A 535 -32.10 21.16 -3.46
CA LEU A 535 -30.96 21.05 -4.38
C LEU A 535 -30.48 22.41 -4.90
N TRP A 536 -31.40 23.28 -5.36
CA TRP A 536 -31.04 24.64 -5.76
C TRP A 536 -30.63 25.52 -4.55
N LEU A 537 -31.27 25.35 -3.39
CA LEU A 537 -30.84 26.03 -2.16
C LEU A 537 -29.42 25.63 -1.77
N MET A 538 -29.06 24.34 -1.87
CA MET A 538 -27.69 23.85 -1.66
C MET A 538 -26.69 24.48 -2.65
N ILE A 539 -27.02 24.51 -3.95
CA ILE A 539 -26.21 25.16 -4.99
C ILE A 539 -25.93 26.63 -4.63
N PHE A 540 -26.98 27.42 -4.34
CA PHE A 540 -26.81 28.85 -4.05
C PHE A 540 -26.13 29.11 -2.69
N ALA A 541 -26.40 28.28 -1.68
CA ALA A 541 -25.79 28.36 -0.36
C ALA A 541 -24.26 28.21 -0.42
N TYR A 542 -23.78 27.15 -1.09
CA TYR A 542 -22.35 26.92 -1.25
C TYR A 542 -21.67 27.99 -2.11
N LEU A 543 -22.28 28.43 -3.21
CA LEU A 543 -21.75 29.54 -4.02
C LEU A 543 -21.55 30.81 -3.18
N ASN A 544 -22.56 31.20 -2.38
CA ASN A 544 -22.49 32.39 -1.53
C ASN A 544 -21.35 32.30 -0.50
N VAL A 545 -21.17 31.13 0.12
CA VAL A 545 -20.13 30.88 1.13
C VAL A 545 -18.71 30.75 0.54
N GLN A 546 -18.58 30.49 -0.77
CA GLN A 546 -17.28 30.52 -1.45
C GLN A 546 -16.80 31.94 -1.80
N MET A 547 -17.69 32.86 -2.17
CA MET A 547 -17.32 34.20 -2.68
C MET A 547 -16.35 35.02 -1.78
N PRO A 548 -16.33 34.88 -0.44
CA PRO A 548 -15.36 35.59 0.42
C PRO A 548 -13.95 35.01 0.45
N LEU A 549 -13.71 33.80 -0.07
CA LEU A 549 -12.39 33.15 -0.04
C LEU A 549 -11.56 33.51 -1.27
N ALA A 550 -10.30 33.89 -1.04
CA ALA A 550 -9.35 34.21 -2.11
C ALA A 550 -9.15 33.04 -3.09
N ASP A 551 -8.92 33.40 -4.37
CA ASP A 551 -8.89 32.44 -5.47
C ASP A 551 -7.78 31.39 -5.28
N THR A 552 -8.22 30.13 -5.11
CA THR A 552 -7.37 29.01 -4.72
C THR A 552 -7.88 27.72 -5.38
N LYS A 553 -6.95 26.85 -5.76
CA LYS A 553 -7.24 25.59 -6.49
C LYS A 553 -8.37 24.72 -5.88
N PRO A 554 -8.51 24.59 -4.54
CA PRO A 554 -9.67 23.88 -3.96
C PRO A 554 -11.01 24.56 -4.23
N CYS A 555 -11.08 25.89 -4.19
CA CYS A 555 -12.32 26.64 -4.43
C CYS A 555 -12.76 26.54 -5.90
N SER A 556 -11.83 26.65 -6.86
CA SER A 556 -12.18 26.53 -8.28
C SER A 556 -12.58 25.10 -8.69
N LEU A 557 -12.04 24.07 -8.03
CA LEU A 557 -12.52 22.69 -8.16
C LEU A 557 -13.97 22.53 -7.66
N LEU A 558 -14.34 23.16 -6.53
CA LEU A 558 -15.72 23.16 -6.05
C LEU A 558 -16.66 23.94 -6.99
N VAL A 559 -16.29 25.14 -7.43
CA VAL A 559 -17.09 25.92 -8.39
C VAL A 559 -17.33 25.11 -9.68
N SER A 560 -16.31 24.41 -10.19
CA SER A 560 -16.45 23.51 -11.33
C SER A 560 -17.43 22.36 -11.07
N GLY A 561 -17.42 21.77 -9.87
CA GLY A 561 -18.38 20.76 -9.45
C GLY A 561 -19.83 21.29 -9.35
N ILE A 562 -20.01 22.47 -8.75
CA ILE A 562 -21.32 23.14 -8.64
C ILE A 562 -21.89 23.45 -10.04
N LEU A 563 -21.06 23.97 -10.94
CA LEU A 563 -21.46 24.26 -12.32
C LEU A 563 -21.80 22.98 -13.10
N LYS A 564 -21.02 21.89 -12.96
CA LYS A 564 -21.34 20.59 -13.57
C LYS A 564 -22.71 20.10 -13.09
N LEU A 565 -22.96 20.11 -11.77
CA LEU A 565 -24.23 19.68 -11.19
C LEU A 565 -25.39 20.55 -11.69
N SER A 566 -25.21 21.87 -11.71
CA SER A 566 -26.23 22.83 -12.19
C SER A 566 -26.63 22.54 -13.65
N CYS A 567 -25.65 22.25 -14.52
CA CYS A 567 -25.91 21.84 -15.90
C CYS A 567 -26.60 20.47 -16.00
N GLN A 568 -26.20 19.47 -15.21
CA GLN A 568 -26.87 18.16 -15.16
C GLN A 568 -28.35 18.31 -14.76
N VAL A 569 -28.65 19.11 -13.73
CA VAL A 569 -30.02 19.41 -13.29
C VAL A 569 -30.83 20.10 -14.40
N ILE A 570 -30.26 21.13 -15.05
CA ILE A 570 -30.95 21.84 -16.14
C ILE A 570 -31.27 20.90 -17.31
N ASN A 571 -30.35 20.02 -17.68
CA ASN A 571 -30.55 19.07 -18.79
C ASN A 571 -31.64 18.04 -18.47
N ILE A 572 -31.53 17.33 -17.34
CA ILE A 572 -32.49 16.28 -16.94
C ILE A 572 -33.92 16.84 -16.86
N TYR A 573 -34.10 18.00 -16.21
CA TYR A 573 -35.43 18.61 -16.09
C TYR A 573 -35.91 19.29 -17.40
N SER A 574 -35.03 19.51 -18.38
CA SER A 574 -35.43 19.91 -19.74
C SER A 574 -35.93 18.71 -20.56
N GLU A 575 -35.24 17.58 -20.49
CA GLU A 575 -35.61 16.34 -21.17
C GLU A 575 -36.95 15.80 -20.65
N LEU A 576 -37.15 15.77 -19.32
CA LEU A 576 -38.41 15.36 -18.70
C LEU A 576 -39.60 16.24 -19.15
N ARG A 577 -39.39 17.54 -19.37
CA ARG A 577 -40.43 18.44 -19.94
C ARG A 577 -40.77 18.08 -21.37
N GLN A 578 -39.79 17.73 -22.20
CA GLN A 578 -40.01 17.33 -23.60
C GLN A 578 -40.78 16.01 -23.67
N VAL A 579 -40.46 15.03 -22.82
CA VAL A 579 -41.20 13.76 -22.72
C VAL A 579 -42.64 13.97 -22.21
N SER A 580 -42.88 14.99 -21.37
CA SER A 580 -44.24 15.37 -20.93
C SER A 580 -45.10 16.07 -21.99
N GLY A 581 -44.59 16.21 -23.23
CA GLY A 581 -45.24 16.90 -24.36
C GLY A 581 -46.43 16.19 -25.01
N ILE A 582 -47.02 15.17 -24.39
CA ILE A 582 -48.30 14.60 -24.83
C ILE A 582 -49.41 15.65 -24.57
N PRO A 583 -50.36 15.89 -25.49
CA PRO A 583 -51.20 17.10 -25.47
C PRO A 583 -51.94 17.38 -24.16
N TRP A 584 -51.69 18.55 -23.58
CA TRP A 584 -52.33 19.04 -22.36
C TRP A 584 -53.81 19.39 -22.59
N SER A 585 -54.71 18.44 -22.37
CA SER A 585 -56.16 18.67 -22.47
C SER A 585 -56.98 18.21 -21.26
N SER A 586 -56.41 17.45 -20.31
CA SER A 586 -57.21 16.76 -19.28
C SER A 586 -56.52 16.52 -17.92
N PHE A 587 -55.75 17.46 -17.38
CA PHE A 587 -55.53 17.54 -15.92
C PHE A 587 -55.50 18.98 -15.40
N THR A 588 -56.31 19.24 -14.38
CA THR A 588 -56.61 20.58 -13.85
C THR A 588 -55.70 20.95 -12.69
N THR A 589 -55.19 22.18 -12.70
CA THR A 589 -54.73 22.97 -11.54
C THR A 589 -53.89 22.24 -10.47
N ILE A 590 -52.57 22.31 -10.59
CA ILE A 590 -51.69 22.15 -9.42
C ILE A 590 -51.89 23.36 -8.50
N SER A 591 -52.62 23.18 -7.40
CA SER A 591 -52.74 24.19 -6.35
C SER A 591 -51.47 24.25 -5.50
N PHE A 592 -50.92 25.44 -5.27
CA PHE A 592 -49.85 25.65 -4.28
C PHE A 592 -50.40 25.46 -2.85
N GLY A 593 -50.38 24.21 -2.37
CA GLY A 593 -50.79 23.83 -1.02
C GLY A 593 -49.79 24.29 0.03
N THR A 594 -50.08 25.38 0.73
CA THR A 594 -49.24 25.94 1.79
C THR A 594 -49.22 25.04 3.03
N SER A 595 -48.23 24.15 3.13
CA SER A 595 -48.10 23.23 4.28
C SER A 595 -46.66 23.08 4.82
N LYS A 596 -46.39 23.84 5.89
CA LYS A 596 -45.38 23.57 6.94
C LYS A 596 -43.95 23.24 6.48
N LEU A 597 -43.16 24.31 6.29
CA LEU A 597 -41.70 24.29 6.46
C LEU A 597 -41.29 23.46 7.70
N LYS A 598 -40.48 22.42 7.49
CA LYS A 598 -39.62 21.83 8.53
C LYS A 598 -38.21 22.39 8.39
N LYS A 599 -37.53 22.55 9.52
CA LYS A 599 -36.24 23.26 9.62
C LYS A 599 -35.07 22.32 9.26
N ASN A 600 -34.57 22.38 8.04
CA ASN A 600 -33.26 21.82 7.66
C ASN A 600 -32.22 22.90 7.32
N PHE A 601 -32.64 24.00 6.69
CA PHE A 601 -31.81 25.19 6.48
C PHE A 601 -32.32 26.38 7.32
N PRO A 602 -31.45 27.10 8.06
CA PRO A 602 -31.79 28.42 8.56
C PRO A 602 -31.85 29.39 7.38
N LEU A 603 -33.02 29.96 7.15
CA LEU A 603 -33.21 31.06 6.21
C LEU A 603 -32.51 32.32 6.74
N LEU A 604 -31.97 33.13 5.83
CA LEU A 604 -31.49 34.49 6.08
C LEU A 604 -32.66 35.45 6.32
#